data_AF-A0A9W4HGM1-F1
#
_entry.id   AF-A0A9W4HGM1-F1
#
_cell.length_a   1.000
_cell.length_b   1.000
_cell.length_c   1.000
_cell.angle_alpha   90.00
_cell.angle_beta   90.00
_cell.angle_gamma   90.00
#
_symmetry.space_group_name_H-M   'P 1'
#
loop_
_entity.id
_entity.type
_entity.pdbx_description
1 polymer ?
#
loop_
_entity_poly.entity_id
_entity_poly.type
_entity_poly.pdbx_seq_one_letter_code
_entity_poly.pdbx_strand_id
1 'polypeptide(L)'
;MGVLKSKFLRANKAEDACLERDDSRCVITNLPEIDVALIYPLSLNKGRSSAENKTYNNFWRSLGIFWSKDLVAKWEARLTDPSGTELCENLLCLCPNAHRYWGACYFALQPLHLRDDGKELITRFYWLPKVTRHTLQVRDKPSIPLHPYSEFVNICFKNADGSVRAMNSGDLVIFQTKDPENLPLPSWDLLQMQWILNRIGAISGAASSSTSFWDWDTEYEDSNIEFEYCEDEDME
;
A
#
# COMPACT_ATOMS: atom_id res chain seq x y z
N MET A 1 16.20 -27.00 15.93
CA MET A 1 16.69 -25.62 16.18
C MET A 1 17.38 -25.12 14.92
N GLY A 2 16.73 -24.26 14.14
CA GLY A 2 17.39 -23.63 12.98
C GLY A 2 16.47 -23.36 11.80
N VAL A 3 15.59 -22.35 11.89
CA VAL A 3 14.97 -21.69 10.72
C VAL A 3 14.64 -20.20 10.99
N LEU A 4 14.54 -19.77 12.25
CA LEU A 4 14.09 -18.39 12.60
C LEU A 4 15.13 -17.27 12.39
N LYS A 5 16.42 -17.55 12.21
CA LYS A 5 17.45 -16.50 12.08
C LYS A 5 17.53 -15.85 10.69
N SER A 6 17.11 -16.51 9.61
CA SER A 6 17.36 -15.99 8.25
C SER A 6 16.30 -15.01 7.75
N LYS A 7 15.08 -15.03 8.30
CA LYS A 7 13.99 -14.11 7.91
C LYS A 7 14.21 -12.71 8.49
N PHE A 8 14.49 -12.62 9.79
CA PHE A 8 14.80 -11.34 10.47
C PHE A 8 16.03 -10.62 9.88
N LEU A 9 17.04 -11.34 9.40
CA LEU A 9 18.23 -10.74 8.77
C LEU A 9 17.96 -10.16 7.36
N ARG A 10 16.87 -10.56 6.69
CA ARG A 10 16.54 -10.16 5.31
C ARG A 10 15.59 -8.97 5.27
N ALA A 11 14.56 -8.96 6.11
CA ALA A 11 13.71 -7.79 6.34
C ALA A 11 14.57 -6.54 6.62
N ASN A 12 15.58 -6.67 7.48
CA ASN A 12 16.51 -5.57 7.77
C ASN A 12 17.22 -5.02 6.52
N LYS A 13 17.62 -5.85 5.54
CA LYS A 13 18.34 -5.34 4.36
C LYS A 13 17.47 -4.53 3.41
N ALA A 14 16.24 -4.99 3.16
CA ALA A 14 15.31 -4.28 2.30
C ALA A 14 14.85 -2.97 2.95
N GLU A 15 14.62 -3.01 4.27
CA GLU A 15 14.30 -1.84 5.08
C GLU A 15 15.46 -0.85 5.13
N ASP A 16 16.69 -1.30 5.42
CA ASP A 16 17.90 -0.47 5.42
C ASP A 16 18.09 0.22 4.05
N ALA A 17 17.91 -0.51 2.95
CA ALA A 17 17.97 0.05 1.60
C ALA A 17 16.86 1.07 1.34
N CYS A 18 15.64 0.84 1.84
CA CYS A 18 14.54 1.80 1.75
C CYS A 18 14.86 3.09 2.54
N LEU A 19 15.38 2.95 3.76
CA LEU A 19 15.78 4.06 4.62
C LEU A 19 16.92 4.88 3.99
N GLU A 20 17.91 4.21 3.40
CA GLU A 20 19.00 4.86 2.70
C GLU A 20 18.52 5.58 1.43
N ARG A 21 17.67 4.92 0.63
CA ARG A 21 17.07 5.49 -0.59
C ARG A 21 16.29 6.77 -0.29
N ASP A 22 15.46 6.75 0.76
CA ASP A 22 14.54 7.82 1.10
C ASP A 22 15.12 8.85 2.09
N ASP A 23 16.44 8.82 2.36
CA ASP A 23 17.15 9.70 3.31
C ASP A 23 16.51 9.69 4.72
N SER A 24 15.95 8.55 5.13
CA SER A 24 15.20 8.38 6.39
C SER A 24 14.12 9.46 6.58
N ARG A 25 13.45 9.82 5.48
CA ARG A 25 12.42 10.86 5.45
C ARG A 25 11.18 10.39 4.73
N CYS A 26 10.06 10.95 5.13
CA CYS A 26 8.79 10.70 4.47
C CYS A 26 8.87 11.18 3.02
N VAL A 27 8.68 10.28 2.07
CA VAL A 27 8.70 10.57 0.62
C VAL A 27 7.61 11.56 0.19
N ILE A 28 6.57 11.75 1.01
CA ILE A 28 5.45 12.68 0.73
C ILE A 28 5.62 14.02 1.45
N THR A 29 6.20 14.06 2.65
CA THR A 29 6.20 15.27 3.50
C THR A 29 7.58 15.85 3.76
N ASN A 30 8.63 15.07 3.48
CA ASN A 30 10.03 15.37 3.79
C ASN A 30 10.32 15.48 5.31
N LEU A 31 9.44 14.93 6.16
CA LEU A 31 9.61 14.90 7.62
C LEU A 31 10.48 13.71 8.07
N PRO A 32 11.26 13.86 9.16
CA PRO A 32 12.23 12.86 9.60
C PRO A 32 11.64 11.73 10.47
N GLU A 33 10.45 11.90 11.04
CA GLU A 33 9.78 10.82 11.78
C GLU A 33 8.99 9.96 10.78
N ILE A 34 9.40 8.70 10.64
CA ILE A 34 8.94 7.79 9.58
C ILE A 34 8.62 6.40 10.10
N ASP A 35 7.72 5.75 9.40
CA ASP A 35 7.47 4.31 9.37
C ASP A 35 7.77 3.80 7.95
N VAL A 36 8.24 2.56 7.83
CA VAL A 36 8.42 1.91 6.53
C VAL A 36 7.14 1.16 6.16
N ALA A 37 6.52 1.57 5.06
CA ALA A 37 5.24 1.07 4.60
C ALA A 37 5.40 0.13 3.40
N LEU A 38 4.68 -0.99 3.41
CA LEU A 38 4.59 -1.91 2.29
C LEU A 38 3.60 -1.41 1.20
N ILE A 39 3.98 -1.55 -0.06
CA ILE A 39 3.08 -1.33 -1.20
C ILE A 39 2.17 -2.55 -1.38
N TYR A 40 2.77 -3.74 -1.46
CA TYR A 40 2.09 -5.02 -1.44
C TYR A 40 2.24 -5.67 -0.05
N PRO A 41 1.13 -6.06 0.59
CA PRO A 41 1.13 -6.50 1.99
C PRO A 41 1.86 -7.82 2.22
N LEU A 42 2.48 -7.96 3.38
CA LEU A 42 3.17 -9.17 3.82
C LEU A 42 2.19 -10.35 3.98
N SER A 43 0.95 -10.09 4.39
CA SER A 43 -0.11 -11.10 4.55
C SER A 43 -0.46 -11.83 3.24
N LEU A 44 -0.14 -11.23 2.09
CA LEU A 44 -0.30 -11.83 0.78
C LEU A 44 1.02 -12.42 0.24
N ASN A 45 2.06 -12.61 1.07
CA ASN A 45 3.26 -13.27 0.60
C ASN A 45 2.97 -14.71 0.16
N LYS A 46 3.56 -15.15 -0.96
CA LYS A 46 3.38 -16.50 -1.52
C LYS A 46 3.69 -17.61 -0.51
N GLY A 47 4.62 -17.37 0.41
CA GLY A 47 5.07 -18.36 1.39
C GLY A 47 5.86 -19.51 0.75
N ARG A 48 6.28 -20.48 1.57
CA ARG A 48 7.12 -21.61 1.12
C ARG A 48 6.35 -22.77 0.45
N SER A 49 5.04 -22.91 0.70
CA SER A 49 4.18 -23.92 0.07
C SER A 49 3.07 -23.26 -0.78
N SER A 50 3.44 -22.80 -1.98
CA SER A 50 2.53 -22.08 -2.89
C SER A 50 1.22 -22.82 -3.26
N ALA A 51 1.18 -24.15 -3.12
CA ALA A 51 -0.03 -24.95 -3.36
C ALA A 51 -1.09 -24.81 -2.24
N GLU A 52 -0.70 -24.36 -1.05
CA GLU A 52 -1.57 -24.31 0.14
C GLU A 52 -1.95 -22.89 0.58
N ASN A 53 -1.23 -21.86 0.11
CA ASN A 53 -1.58 -20.47 0.42
C ASN A 53 -2.82 -20.04 -0.39
N LYS A 54 -3.99 -20.40 0.13
CA LYS A 54 -5.29 -20.09 -0.47
C LYS A 54 -5.48 -18.58 -0.64
N THR A 55 -5.00 -17.76 0.29
CA THR A 55 -5.14 -16.31 0.23
C THR A 55 -4.39 -15.72 -0.95
N TYR A 56 -3.10 -16.07 -1.12
CA TYR A 56 -2.30 -15.67 -2.28
C TYR A 56 -2.96 -16.08 -3.60
N ASN A 57 -3.32 -17.37 -3.72
CA ASN A 57 -3.90 -17.91 -4.95
C ASN A 57 -5.26 -17.27 -5.27
N ASN A 58 -6.11 -17.04 -4.27
CA ASN A 58 -7.40 -16.38 -4.45
C ASN A 58 -7.24 -14.92 -4.87
N PHE A 59 -6.27 -14.21 -4.29
CA PHE A 59 -5.98 -12.82 -4.65
C PHE A 59 -5.65 -12.69 -6.15
N TRP A 60 -4.62 -13.40 -6.62
CA TRP A 60 -4.19 -13.33 -8.02
C TRP A 60 -5.25 -13.85 -9.00
N ARG A 61 -5.95 -14.94 -8.64
CA ARG A 61 -7.08 -15.44 -9.44
C ARG A 61 -8.18 -14.39 -9.58
N SER A 62 -8.50 -13.66 -8.52
CA SER A 62 -9.52 -12.62 -8.53
C SER A 62 -9.13 -11.45 -9.44
N LEU A 63 -7.86 -11.03 -9.40
CA LEU A 63 -7.36 -10.01 -10.33
C LEU A 63 -7.49 -10.47 -11.79
N GLY A 64 -7.22 -11.74 -12.08
CA GLY A 64 -7.37 -12.33 -13.41
C GLY A 64 -8.80 -12.36 -13.98
N ILE A 65 -9.82 -12.08 -13.17
CA ILE A 65 -11.21 -11.93 -13.62
C ILE A 65 -11.42 -10.54 -14.26
N PHE A 66 -10.76 -9.51 -13.73
CA PHE A 66 -11.01 -8.11 -14.11
C PHE A 66 -9.94 -7.52 -15.03
N TRP A 67 -8.71 -8.05 -15.00
CA TRP A 67 -7.59 -7.58 -15.80
C TRP A 67 -7.01 -8.68 -16.70
N SER A 68 -6.28 -8.28 -17.74
CA SER A 68 -5.64 -9.22 -18.64
C SER A 68 -4.61 -10.08 -17.90
N LYS A 69 -4.46 -11.33 -18.33
CA LYS A 69 -3.48 -12.26 -17.75
C LYS A 69 -2.06 -11.70 -17.79
N ASP A 70 -1.69 -11.02 -18.88
CA ASP A 70 -0.36 -10.42 -19.04
C ASP A 70 -0.11 -9.32 -18.02
N LEU A 71 -1.10 -8.48 -17.74
CA LEU A 71 -0.97 -7.40 -16.74
C LEU A 71 -0.85 -7.98 -15.32
N VAL A 72 -1.69 -8.96 -14.99
CA VAL A 72 -1.65 -9.61 -13.67
C VAL A 72 -0.34 -10.36 -13.46
N ALA A 73 0.13 -11.09 -14.48
CA ALA A 73 1.41 -11.78 -14.42
C ALA A 73 2.59 -10.81 -14.27
N LYS A 74 2.52 -9.62 -14.89
CA LYS A 74 3.53 -8.57 -14.74
C LYS A 74 3.62 -8.08 -13.29
N TRP A 75 2.48 -7.83 -12.65
CA TRP A 75 2.44 -7.44 -11.23
C TRP A 75 2.94 -8.56 -10.33
N GLU A 76 2.47 -9.79 -10.52
CA GLU A 76 2.85 -10.95 -9.72
C GLU A 76 4.36 -11.24 -9.81
N ALA A 77 4.94 -11.14 -11.02
CA ALA A 77 6.35 -11.41 -11.26
C ALA A 77 7.29 -10.56 -10.40
N ARG A 78 6.89 -9.33 -10.02
CA ARG A 78 7.67 -8.46 -9.12
C ARG A 78 7.88 -9.05 -7.73
N LEU A 79 7.04 -10.00 -7.32
CA LEU A 79 6.99 -10.58 -5.98
C LEU A 79 7.41 -12.07 -5.96
N THR A 80 7.84 -12.61 -7.11
CA THR A 80 8.22 -14.02 -7.26
C THR A 80 9.68 -14.32 -6.94
N ASP A 81 10.48 -13.29 -6.67
CA ASP A 81 11.86 -13.44 -6.20
C ASP A 81 11.91 -14.23 -4.88
N PRO A 82 13.00 -14.96 -4.54
CA PRO A 82 13.13 -15.63 -3.24
C PRO A 82 12.99 -14.70 -2.02
N SER A 83 13.12 -13.39 -2.20
CA SER A 83 12.88 -12.36 -1.19
C SER A 83 11.39 -12.03 -1.02
N GLY A 84 10.53 -12.46 -1.95
CA GLY A 84 9.08 -12.33 -1.87
C GLY A 84 8.63 -10.88 -1.77
N THR A 85 8.01 -10.53 -0.65
CA THR A 85 7.53 -9.17 -0.35
C THR A 85 8.57 -8.29 0.34
N GLU A 86 9.70 -8.87 0.80
CA GLU A 86 10.80 -8.18 1.49
C GLU A 86 11.77 -7.55 0.46
N LEU A 87 11.26 -6.62 -0.35
CA LEU A 87 12.01 -5.94 -1.41
C LEU A 87 12.01 -4.43 -1.18
N CYS A 88 13.15 -3.75 -1.39
CA CYS A 88 13.22 -2.28 -1.32
C CYS A 88 12.20 -1.61 -2.28
N GLU A 89 11.98 -2.21 -3.45
CA GLU A 89 10.98 -1.76 -4.43
C GLU A 89 9.53 -1.91 -3.95
N ASN A 90 9.28 -2.66 -2.88
CA ASN A 90 7.97 -2.86 -2.26
C ASN A 90 7.79 -1.99 -1.00
N LEU A 91 8.76 -1.13 -0.67
CA LEU A 91 8.78 -0.33 0.56
C LEU A 91 8.81 1.18 0.26
N LEU A 92 8.23 1.96 1.17
CA LEU A 92 8.18 3.43 1.15
C LEU A 92 8.41 3.98 2.56
N CYS A 93 9.23 5.02 2.73
CA CYS A 93 9.25 5.76 3.99
C CYS A 93 8.08 6.77 4.04
N LEU A 94 7.18 6.63 5.02
CA LEU A 94 6.04 7.52 5.24
C LEU A 94 6.04 8.05 6.67
N CYS A 95 5.63 9.29 6.91
CA CYS A 95 5.42 9.74 8.29
C CYS A 95 4.22 9.01 8.91
N PRO A 96 4.12 8.87 10.24
CA PRO A 96 3.10 8.01 10.88
C PRO A 96 1.66 8.28 10.43
N ASN A 97 1.29 9.56 10.24
CA ASN A 97 -0.04 9.92 9.72
C ASN A 97 -0.24 9.46 8.27
N ALA A 98 0.78 9.64 7.41
CA ALA A 98 0.71 9.19 6.03
C ALA A 98 0.69 7.66 5.95
N HIS A 99 1.46 6.96 6.79
CA HIS A 99 1.43 5.51 6.86
C HIS A 99 0.03 4.98 7.23
N ARG A 100 -0.58 5.56 8.25
CA ARG A 100 -1.96 5.24 8.65
C ARG A 100 -2.97 5.47 7.52
N TYR A 101 -2.82 6.55 6.77
CA TYR A 101 -3.73 6.88 5.66
C TYR A 101 -3.48 6.01 4.42
N TRP A 102 -2.24 5.56 4.21
CA TRP A 102 -1.88 4.61 3.16
C TRP A 102 -2.59 3.28 3.35
N GLY A 103 -2.48 2.69 4.55
CA GLY A 103 -3.13 1.40 4.87
C GLY A 103 -4.66 1.50 4.86
N ALA A 104 -5.22 2.65 5.25
CA ALA A 104 -6.67 2.89 5.22
C ALA A 104 -7.23 3.28 3.85
N CYS A 105 -6.42 3.27 2.78
CA CYS A 105 -6.82 3.69 1.43
C CYS A 105 -7.39 5.13 1.36
N TYR A 106 -6.93 6.04 2.22
CA TYR A 106 -7.37 7.46 2.20
C TYR A 106 -6.64 8.30 1.16
N PHE A 107 -5.51 7.83 0.66
CA PHE A 107 -4.89 8.37 -0.54
C PHE A 107 -4.30 7.24 -1.38
N ALA A 108 -3.91 7.58 -2.61
CA ALA A 108 -3.10 6.71 -3.44
C ALA A 108 -2.15 7.51 -4.33
N LEU A 109 -1.11 6.82 -4.81
CA LEU A 109 -0.09 7.38 -5.70
C LEU A 109 -0.26 6.77 -7.08
N GLN A 110 -0.64 7.59 -8.07
CA GLN A 110 -0.70 7.18 -9.46
C GLN A 110 0.72 7.23 -10.06
N PRO A 111 1.33 6.10 -10.46
CA PRO A 111 2.60 6.17 -11.18
C PRO A 111 2.38 6.74 -12.58
N LEU A 112 3.20 7.72 -12.97
CA LEU A 112 3.09 8.40 -14.27
C LEU A 112 4.20 7.99 -15.21
N HIS A 113 5.45 8.11 -14.76
CA HIS A 113 6.61 7.90 -15.60
C HIS A 113 7.83 7.52 -14.77
N LEU A 114 8.47 6.43 -15.13
CA LEU A 114 9.82 6.07 -14.68
C LEU A 114 10.79 6.55 -15.77
N ARG A 115 11.80 7.32 -15.40
CA ARG A 115 12.85 7.75 -16.34
C ARG A 115 13.66 6.57 -16.84
N ASP A 116 14.20 6.70 -18.05
CA ASP A 116 14.98 5.65 -18.72
C ASP A 116 16.22 5.20 -17.92
N ASP A 117 16.79 6.10 -17.11
CA ASP A 117 17.93 5.80 -16.23
C ASP A 117 17.54 5.10 -14.93
N GLY A 118 16.24 4.92 -14.67
CA GLY A 118 15.71 4.31 -13.45
C GLY A 118 15.87 5.16 -12.19
N LYS A 119 16.37 6.40 -12.29
CA LYS A 119 16.73 7.23 -11.13
C LYS A 119 15.63 8.14 -10.64
N GLU A 120 14.59 8.33 -11.44
CA GLU A 120 13.44 9.16 -11.06
C GLU A 120 12.13 8.50 -11.46
N LEU A 121 11.23 8.35 -10.47
CA LEU A 121 9.87 7.90 -10.66
C LEU A 121 8.92 9.03 -10.28
N ILE A 122 8.17 9.52 -11.26
CA ILE A 122 7.17 10.55 -11.07
C ILE A 122 5.83 9.89 -10.78
N THR A 123 5.26 10.23 -9.64
CA THR A 123 3.91 9.83 -9.25
C THR A 123 3.04 11.05 -8.99
N ARG A 124 1.72 10.85 -8.96
CA ARG A 124 0.74 11.87 -8.63
C ARG A 124 -0.09 11.44 -7.44
N PHE A 125 -0.14 12.30 -6.45
CA PHE A 125 -0.91 12.11 -5.23
C PHE A 125 -2.40 12.35 -5.48
N TYR A 126 -3.25 11.52 -4.90
CA TYR A 126 -4.70 11.72 -4.86
C TYR A 126 -5.27 11.34 -3.50
N TRP A 127 -5.99 12.26 -2.88
CA TRP A 127 -6.95 11.93 -1.83
C TRP A 127 -8.05 11.04 -2.40
N LEU A 128 -8.43 10.01 -1.66
CA LEU A 128 -9.49 9.09 -2.02
C LEU A 128 -10.72 9.33 -1.14
N PRO A 129 -11.93 9.03 -1.65
CA PRO A 129 -13.14 9.32 -0.91
C PRO A 129 -13.24 8.44 0.33
N LYS A 130 -13.63 9.04 1.46
CA LYS A 130 -14.09 8.31 2.64
C LYS A 130 -15.56 8.00 2.43
N VAL A 131 -15.85 6.73 2.23
CA VAL A 131 -17.23 6.27 2.05
C VAL A 131 -17.58 5.26 3.12
N THR A 132 -18.85 5.25 3.52
CA THR A 132 -19.43 4.19 4.34
C THR A 132 -20.51 3.49 3.54
N ARG A 133 -20.80 2.22 3.86
CA ARG A 133 -21.88 1.47 3.19
C ARG A 133 -23.25 2.17 3.29
N HIS A 134 -23.45 3.00 4.31
CA HIS A 134 -24.69 3.74 4.53
C HIS A 134 -24.79 5.05 3.72
N THR A 135 -23.66 5.56 3.21
CA THR A 135 -23.60 6.86 2.52
C THR A 135 -23.53 6.74 1.00
N LEU A 136 -23.37 5.54 0.45
CA LEU A 136 -23.25 5.29 -1.00
C LEU A 136 -24.48 4.60 -1.57
N GLN A 137 -25.03 5.18 -2.62
CA GLN A 137 -25.95 4.47 -3.50
C GLN A 137 -25.22 3.86 -4.68
N VAL A 138 -25.70 2.72 -5.17
CA VAL A 138 -25.12 2.01 -6.34
C VAL A 138 -25.07 2.89 -7.60
N ARG A 139 -25.95 3.88 -7.70
CA ARG A 139 -26.03 4.80 -8.84
C ARG A 139 -25.09 5.99 -8.73
N ASP A 140 -24.44 6.20 -7.59
CA ASP A 140 -23.58 7.35 -7.37
C ASP A 140 -22.36 7.25 -8.28
N LYS A 141 -22.08 8.33 -9.00
CA LYS A 141 -20.88 8.41 -9.83
C LYS A 141 -19.67 8.57 -8.90
N PRO A 142 -18.68 7.66 -8.97
CA PRO A 142 -17.49 7.81 -8.14
C PRO A 142 -16.72 9.08 -8.53
N SER A 143 -16.38 9.89 -7.53
CA SER A 143 -15.58 11.10 -7.67
C SER A 143 -14.33 11.01 -6.80
N ILE A 144 -13.21 11.54 -7.31
CA ILE A 144 -11.97 11.68 -6.54
C ILE A 144 -11.98 13.07 -5.88
N PRO A 145 -11.88 13.16 -4.54
CA PRO A 145 -11.76 14.44 -3.84
C PRO A 145 -10.55 15.24 -4.32
N LEU A 146 -10.68 16.57 -4.39
CA LEU A 146 -9.55 17.46 -4.68
C LEU A 146 -8.68 17.73 -3.44
N HIS A 147 -9.30 17.68 -2.26
CA HIS A 147 -8.72 18.02 -0.96
C HIS A 147 -9.04 16.91 0.05
N PRO A 148 -8.27 16.80 1.15
CA PRO A 148 -8.63 15.87 2.22
C PRO A 148 -9.95 16.29 2.87
N TYR A 149 -10.61 15.34 3.54
CA TYR A 149 -11.76 15.64 4.39
C TYR A 149 -11.31 16.45 5.61
N SER A 150 -12.14 17.37 6.10
CA SER A 150 -11.80 18.31 7.18
C SER A 150 -11.41 17.67 8.51
N GLU A 151 -11.79 16.41 8.69
CA GLU A 151 -11.48 15.57 9.86
C GLU A 151 -10.11 14.88 9.78
N PHE A 152 -9.45 14.91 8.62
CA PHE A 152 -8.09 14.39 8.48
C PHE A 152 -7.07 15.45 8.88
N VAL A 153 -5.98 14.98 9.50
CA VAL A 153 -4.78 15.79 9.61
C VAL A 153 -4.24 15.96 8.20
N ASN A 154 -4.21 17.20 7.70
CA ASN A 154 -3.65 17.45 6.38
C ASN A 154 -2.22 16.90 6.32
N ILE A 155 -1.97 15.98 5.38
CA ILE A 155 -0.59 15.64 5.01
C ILE A 155 -0.02 16.91 4.40
N CYS A 156 1.03 17.45 5.02
CA CYS A 156 1.67 18.68 4.58
C CYS A 156 3.07 18.40 4.06
N PHE A 157 3.36 18.87 2.85
CA PHE A 157 4.70 18.86 2.28
C PHE A 157 5.47 20.09 2.72
N LYS A 158 6.73 19.87 3.14
CA LYS A 158 7.67 20.93 3.46
C LYS A 158 8.56 21.23 2.25
N ASN A 159 8.43 22.43 1.71
CA ASN A 159 9.26 22.93 0.63
C ASN A 159 10.71 23.16 1.10
N ALA A 160 11.63 23.26 0.14
CA ALA A 160 13.05 23.53 0.40
C ALA A 160 13.30 24.88 1.08
N ASP A 161 12.42 25.86 0.86
CA ASP A 161 12.46 27.18 1.51
C ASP A 161 11.90 27.18 2.95
N GLY A 162 11.46 26.01 3.44
CA GLY A 162 10.89 25.83 4.76
C GLY A 162 9.39 26.10 4.87
N SER A 163 8.74 26.58 3.79
CA SER A 163 7.29 26.74 3.77
C SER A 163 6.59 25.38 3.80
N VAL A 164 5.41 25.34 4.44
CA VAL A 164 4.62 24.12 4.60
C VAL A 164 3.30 24.29 3.85
N ARG A 165 2.96 23.33 2.99
CA ARG A 165 1.72 23.34 2.19
C ARG A 165 1.00 22.01 2.33
N ALA A 166 -0.33 22.04 2.46
CA ALA A 166 -1.14 20.83 2.40
C ALA A 166 -1.03 20.15 1.02
N MET A 167 -0.96 18.83 1.01
CA MET A 167 -1.03 18.02 -0.20
C MET A 167 -2.44 18.06 -0.78
N ASN A 168 -2.54 18.32 -2.08
CA ASN A 168 -3.77 18.29 -2.84
C ASN A 168 -3.74 17.15 -3.86
N SER A 169 -4.91 16.65 -4.24
CA SER A 169 -5.01 15.73 -5.35
C SER A 169 -4.50 16.41 -6.63
N GLY A 170 -3.59 15.74 -7.32
CA GLY A 170 -2.91 16.29 -8.49
C GLY A 170 -1.46 16.69 -8.24
N ASP A 171 -1.05 16.88 -6.98
CA ASP A 171 0.34 17.19 -6.64
C ASP A 171 1.27 16.03 -7.03
N LEU A 172 2.49 16.38 -7.45
CA LEU A 172 3.49 15.39 -7.82
C LEU A 172 4.29 14.96 -6.60
N VAL A 173 4.55 13.66 -6.51
CA VAL A 173 5.50 13.05 -5.57
C VAL A 173 6.56 12.36 -6.42
N ILE A 174 7.80 12.84 -6.30
CA ILE A 174 8.92 12.41 -7.13
C ILE A 174 9.86 11.58 -6.25
N PHE A 175 10.00 10.31 -6.60
CA PHE A 175 10.98 9.42 -5.96
C PHE A 175 12.29 9.51 -6.73
N GLN A 176 13.40 9.58 -6.00
CA GLN A 176 14.73 9.69 -6.59
C GLN A 176 15.69 8.71 -5.94
N THR A 177 16.60 8.16 -6.74
CA THR A 177 17.70 7.34 -6.26
C THR A 177 18.98 7.69 -7.01
N LYS A 178 20.11 7.60 -6.32
CA LYS A 178 21.43 7.76 -6.94
C LYS A 178 21.94 6.45 -7.51
N ASP A 179 21.43 5.33 -7.00
CA ASP A 179 21.87 3.98 -7.30
C ASP A 179 20.64 3.09 -7.58
N PRO A 180 20.15 3.06 -8.83
CA PRO A 180 18.97 2.27 -9.18
C PRO A 180 19.18 0.76 -9.09
N GLU A 181 20.43 0.27 -9.00
CA GLU A 181 20.73 -1.15 -8.88
C GLU A 181 20.66 -1.62 -7.41
N ASN A 182 21.25 -0.87 -6.48
CA ASN A 182 21.31 -1.25 -5.06
C ASN A 182 20.20 -0.61 -4.21
N LEU A 183 19.72 0.58 -4.59
CA LEU A 183 18.68 1.34 -3.92
C LEU A 183 17.52 1.61 -4.90
N PRO A 184 16.87 0.55 -5.42
CA PRO A 184 15.90 0.71 -6.47
C PRO A 184 14.67 1.48 -5.97
N LEU A 185 14.08 2.25 -6.89
CA LEU A 185 12.83 2.97 -6.63
C LEU A 185 11.68 2.02 -6.37
N PRO A 186 10.59 2.49 -5.74
CA PRO A 186 9.34 1.75 -5.68
C PRO A 186 8.93 1.21 -7.05
N SER A 187 8.53 -0.06 -7.10
CA SER A 187 8.21 -0.70 -8.38
C SER A 187 6.99 0.00 -9.01
N TRP A 188 7.17 0.47 -10.24
CA TRP A 188 6.09 1.10 -11.02
C TRP A 188 4.87 0.18 -11.13
N ASP A 189 5.12 -1.12 -11.35
CA ASP A 189 4.09 -2.14 -11.50
C ASP A 189 3.31 -2.37 -10.19
N LEU A 190 4.01 -2.45 -9.05
CA LEU A 190 3.35 -2.57 -7.75
C LEU A 190 2.54 -1.32 -7.39
N LEU A 191 3.10 -0.12 -7.64
CA LEU A 191 2.36 1.13 -7.45
C LEU A 191 1.16 1.23 -8.38
N GLN A 192 1.24 0.72 -9.61
CA GLN A 192 0.10 0.73 -10.53
C GLN A 192 -1.03 -0.16 -10.02
N MET A 193 -0.69 -1.37 -9.56
CA MET A 193 -1.66 -2.26 -8.93
C MET A 193 -2.27 -1.61 -7.69
N GLN A 194 -1.44 -1.07 -6.79
CA GLN A 194 -1.90 -0.43 -5.55
C GLN A 194 -2.78 0.80 -5.82
N TRP A 195 -2.42 1.61 -6.83
CA TRP A 195 -3.25 2.73 -7.29
C TRP A 195 -4.66 2.29 -7.67
N ILE A 196 -4.79 1.17 -8.38
CA ILE A 196 -6.09 0.62 -8.78
C ILE A 196 -6.83 0.07 -7.55
N LEU A 197 -6.15 -0.74 -6.74
CA LEU A 197 -6.76 -1.43 -5.60
C LEU A 197 -7.18 -0.48 -4.48
N ASN A 198 -6.38 0.54 -4.14
CA ASN A 198 -6.75 1.53 -3.12
C ASN A 198 -8.00 2.31 -3.53
N ARG A 199 -8.18 2.60 -4.83
CA ARG A 199 -9.41 3.24 -5.31
C ARG A 199 -10.63 2.35 -5.15
N ILE A 200 -10.49 1.05 -5.41
CA ILE A 200 -11.56 0.07 -5.19
C ILE A 200 -11.85 -0.05 -3.68
N GLY A 201 -10.81 -0.17 -2.86
CA GLY A 201 -10.90 -0.20 -1.40
C GLY A 201 -11.65 1.02 -0.85
N ALA A 202 -11.25 2.22 -1.28
CA ALA A 202 -11.89 3.47 -0.91
C ALA A 202 -13.37 3.52 -1.30
N ILE A 203 -13.76 3.06 -2.50
CA ILE A 203 -15.18 3.09 -2.94
C ILE A 203 -16.00 1.96 -2.30
N SER A 204 -15.39 0.85 -1.90
CA SER A 204 -16.08 -0.27 -1.25
C SER A 204 -16.48 0.01 0.22
N GLY A 205 -15.99 1.10 0.80
CA GLY A 205 -16.18 1.42 2.22
C GLY A 205 -15.36 0.53 3.17
N ALA A 206 -14.39 -0.23 2.65
CA ALA A 206 -13.49 -1.05 3.46
C ALA A 206 -12.67 -0.22 4.47
N ALA A 207 -12.47 1.08 4.20
CA ALA A 207 -11.79 2.00 5.10
C ALA A 207 -12.60 2.36 6.37
N SER A 208 -13.93 2.14 6.39
CA SER A 208 -14.81 2.57 7.49
C SER A 208 -15.24 1.44 8.43
N SER A 209 -14.86 0.19 8.18
CA SER A 209 -15.13 -0.88 9.14
C SER A 209 -14.21 -0.72 10.34
N SER A 210 -14.79 -0.44 11.50
CA SER A 210 -14.13 -0.43 12.81
C SER A 210 -13.75 -1.86 13.25
N THR A 211 -13.15 -2.64 12.35
CA THR A 211 -12.40 -3.84 12.69
C THR A 211 -11.04 -3.36 13.13
N SER A 212 -10.60 -3.80 14.31
CA SER A 212 -9.25 -3.63 14.86
C SER A 212 -8.24 -3.36 13.75
N PHE A 213 -7.67 -2.14 13.77
CA PHE A 213 -6.64 -1.63 12.87
C PHE A 213 -5.78 -2.79 12.38
N TRP A 214 -6.10 -3.28 11.17
CA TRP A 214 -5.39 -4.41 10.59
C TRP A 214 -3.93 -3.99 10.56
N ASP A 215 -3.13 -4.61 11.40
CA ASP A 215 -1.70 -4.42 11.45
C ASP A 215 -1.19 -5.04 10.13
N TRP A 216 -1.18 -4.18 9.11
CA TRP A 216 -0.90 -4.50 7.70
C TRP A 216 0.47 -5.16 7.52
N ASP A 217 1.32 -5.03 8.54
CA ASP A 217 2.70 -5.46 8.58
C ASP A 217 2.96 -6.68 9.50
N THR A 218 1.96 -7.25 10.19
CA THR A 218 2.14 -8.48 10.99
C THR A 218 1.56 -9.74 10.35
N GLU A 219 2.33 -10.84 10.40
CA GLU A 219 1.83 -12.20 10.12
C GLU A 219 0.81 -12.57 11.22
N TYR A 220 -0.47 -12.70 10.86
CA TYR A 220 -1.48 -13.31 11.75
C TYR A 220 -1.10 -14.78 12.00
N GLU A 221 -0.80 -15.16 13.25
CA GLU A 221 -0.95 -16.54 13.68
C GLU A 221 -2.44 -16.89 13.67
N ASP A 222 -2.78 -17.94 12.92
CA ASP A 222 -4.12 -18.46 12.68
C ASP A 222 -4.91 -18.60 13.99
N SER A 223 -5.87 -17.70 14.22
CA SER A 223 -6.90 -17.87 15.24
C SER A 223 -8.23 -18.03 14.52
N ASN A 224 -8.74 -19.26 14.55
CA ASN A 224 -10.09 -19.61 14.10
C ASN A 224 -11.11 -18.61 14.63
N ILE A 225 -11.61 -17.73 13.77
CA ILE A 225 -12.80 -16.95 14.04
C ILE A 225 -13.99 -17.80 13.57
N GLU A 226 -14.60 -18.52 14.51
CA GLU A 226 -15.93 -19.08 14.34
C GLU A 226 -16.93 -17.93 14.21
N PHE A 227 -17.57 -17.80 13.06
CA PHE A 227 -18.70 -16.91 12.87
C PHE A 227 -19.92 -17.53 13.55
N GLU A 228 -20.25 -17.05 14.75
CA GLU A 228 -21.53 -17.35 15.39
C GLU A 228 -22.64 -16.58 14.65
N TYR A 229 -23.48 -17.32 13.92
CA TYR A 229 -24.71 -16.78 13.34
C TYR A 229 -25.70 -16.55 14.49
N CYS A 230 -26.12 -15.31 14.73
CA CYS A 230 -27.32 -15.05 15.52
C CYS A 230 -28.53 -15.58 14.74
N GLU A 231 -29.09 -16.70 15.20
CA GLU A 231 -30.43 -17.12 14.80
C GLU A 231 -31.43 -16.17 15.47
N ASP A 232 -32.20 -15.44 14.67
CA ASP A 232 -33.34 -14.66 15.15
C ASP A 232 -34.43 -15.65 15.59
N GLU A 233 -34.54 -15.90 16.90
CA GLU A 233 -35.66 -16.62 17.52
C GLU A 233 -36.93 -15.76 17.50
N ASP A 234 -37.93 -16.29 16.80
CA ASP A 234 -39.37 -16.27 17.09
C ASP A 234 -40.08 -14.96 17.46
N MET A 235 -40.92 -14.50 16.52
CA MET A 235 -42.03 -13.58 16.81
C MET A 235 -43.35 -14.37 16.64
N GLU A 236 -43.87 -14.91 17.74
CA GLU A 236 -45.30 -15.25 17.89
C GLU A 236 -46.14 -13.98 18.14
#